data_AF-A0A426RV80-F1
#
_entry.id   AF-A0A426RV80-F1
#
_cell.length_a   1.000
_cell.length_b   1.000
_cell.length_c   1.000
_cell.angle_alpha   90.00
_cell.angle_beta   90.00
_cell.angle_gamma   90.00
#
_symmetry.space_group_name_H-M   'P 1'
#
loop_
_entity.id
_entity.type
_entity.pdbx_description
1 polymer ?
#
loop_
_entity_poly.entity_id
_entity_poly.type
_entity_poly.pdbx_seq_one_letter_code
_entity_poly.pdbx_strand_id
1 'polypeptide(L)'
;MEQKGTWVVKKGLAEMLKGGVIMDVTTPEQAKIAEAAGACAVMALERVPSDIRAAGGVARMADPTIITNIMKVASIPVMAKARIGHFVEAQILEALG
;
A
#
# COMPACT_ATOMS: atom_id res chain seq x y z
N MET A 1 11.81 0.04 23.71
CA MET A 1 10.86 0.94 23.03
C MET A 1 11.29 1.06 21.59
N GLU A 2 10.42 0.70 20.66
CA GLU A 2 10.66 0.82 19.23
C GLU A 2 10.79 2.31 18.85
N GLN A 3 11.85 2.68 18.13
CA GLN A 3 12.07 4.08 17.73
C GLN A 3 11.10 4.45 16.62
N LYS A 4 10.14 5.32 16.92
CA LYS A 4 9.20 5.84 15.92
C LYS A 4 9.82 7.04 15.21
N GLY A 5 9.70 7.08 13.89
CA GLY A 5 10.15 8.23 13.09
C GLY A 5 9.52 9.54 13.58
N THR A 6 10.31 10.62 13.62
CA THR A 6 9.83 11.94 14.03
C THR A 6 8.81 12.48 13.01
N TRP A 7 8.02 13.47 13.44
CA TRP A 7 7.06 14.12 12.55
C TRP A 7 7.72 14.71 11.30
N VAL A 8 8.93 15.27 11.45
CA VAL A 8 9.71 15.85 10.36
C VAL A 8 10.02 14.80 9.29
N VAL A 9 10.47 13.61 9.71
CA VAL A 9 10.77 12.51 8.78
C VAL A 9 9.50 12.01 8.09
N LYS A 10 8.42 11.77 8.85
CA LYS A 10 7.14 11.30 8.29
C LYS A 10 6.58 12.26 7.24
N LYS A 11 6.63 13.56 7.52
CA LYS A 11 6.21 14.59 6.56
C LYS A 11 7.11 14.57 5.32
N GLY A 12 8.44 14.48 5.50
CA GLY A 12 9.39 14.43 4.39
C GLY A 12 9.13 13.26 3.43
N LEU A 13 8.83 12.06 3.95
CA LEU A 13 8.48 10.91 3.13
C LEU A 13 7.25 11.16 2.25
N ALA A 14 6.21 11.81 2.79
CA ALA A 14 5.02 12.15 2.02
C ALA A 14 5.29 13.22 0.95
N GLU A 15 6.17 14.19 1.25
CA GLU A 15 6.56 15.26 0.32
C GLU A 15 7.28 14.72 -0.92
N MET A 16 8.03 13.62 -0.80
CA MET A 16 8.70 12.95 -1.94
C MET A 16 7.75 12.44 -3.02
N LEU A 17 6.47 12.23 -2.68
CA LEU A 17 5.46 11.69 -3.61
C LEU A 17 4.71 12.78 -4.38
N LYS A 18 4.95 14.06 -4.07
CA LYS A 18 4.26 15.19 -4.72
C LYS A 18 4.53 15.21 -6.22
N GLY A 19 3.48 15.45 -7.00
CA GLY A 19 3.53 15.50 -8.46
C GLY A 19 3.53 14.14 -9.16
N GLY A 20 3.55 13.04 -8.40
CA GLY A 20 3.44 11.69 -8.96
C GLY A 20 2.01 11.13 -8.91
N VAL A 21 1.85 9.93 -9.46
CA VAL A 21 0.62 9.14 -9.42
C VAL A 21 0.85 7.87 -8.61
N ILE A 22 -0.06 7.56 -7.69
CA ILE A 22 -0.09 6.31 -6.92
C ILE A 22 -1.17 5.42 -7.53
N MET A 23 -0.82 4.17 -7.87
CA MET A 23 -1.74 3.25 -8.55
C MET A 23 -2.17 2.10 -7.64
N ASP A 24 -3.48 1.84 -7.59
CA ASP A 24 -4.07 0.67 -6.92
C ASP A 24 -3.72 -0.61 -7.73
N VAL A 25 -3.15 -1.63 -7.07
CA VAL A 25 -2.73 -2.90 -7.69
C VAL A 25 -3.10 -4.10 -6.83
N THR A 26 -3.45 -5.22 -7.47
CA THR A 26 -3.81 -6.49 -6.80
C THR A 26 -2.80 -7.62 -7.04
N THR A 27 -1.89 -7.48 -8.02
CA THR A 27 -0.92 -8.52 -8.38
C THR A 27 0.50 -7.96 -8.60
N PRO A 28 1.55 -8.80 -8.48
CA PRO A 28 2.93 -8.41 -8.80
C PRO A 28 3.09 -7.87 -10.24
N GLU A 29 2.35 -8.42 -11.20
CA GLU A 29 2.39 -8.01 -12.60
C GLU A 29 1.83 -6.59 -12.77
N GLN A 30 0.72 -6.28 -12.10
CA GLN A 30 0.16 -4.93 -12.11
C GLN A 30 1.12 -3.92 -11.47
N ALA A 31 1.84 -4.31 -10.41
CA ALA A 31 2.85 -3.45 -9.78
C ALA A 31 3.99 -3.10 -10.76
N LYS A 32 4.50 -4.08 -11.51
CA LYS A 32 5.51 -3.85 -12.57
C LYS A 32 5.01 -2.94 -13.68
N ILE A 33 3.74 -3.11 -14.09
CA ILE A 33 3.12 -2.25 -15.11
C ILE A 33 2.99 -0.82 -14.60
N ALA A 34 2.53 -0.64 -13.35
CA ALA A 34 2.40 0.68 -12.73
C ALA A 34 3.75 1.39 -12.63
N GLU A 35 4.80 0.67 -12.20
CA GLU A 35 6.16 1.19 -12.15
C GLU A 35 6.67 1.60 -13.53
N ALA A 36 6.53 0.74 -14.54
CA ALA A 36 6.93 1.04 -15.92
C ALA A 36 6.15 2.23 -16.52
N ALA A 37 4.91 2.47 -16.06
CA ALA A 37 4.10 3.62 -16.45
C ALA A 37 4.48 4.93 -15.73
N GLY A 38 5.45 4.89 -14.81
CA GLY A 38 5.93 6.07 -14.09
C GLY A 38 5.15 6.38 -12.80
N ALA A 39 4.48 5.40 -12.20
CA ALA A 39 3.90 5.56 -10.88
C ALA A 39 4.99 5.89 -9.85
N CYS A 40 4.73 6.84 -8.94
CA CYS A 40 5.68 7.17 -7.87
C CYS A 40 5.58 6.21 -6.68
N ALA A 41 4.47 5.47 -6.56
CA ALA A 41 4.23 4.43 -5.58
C ALA A 41 3.07 3.54 -6.05
N VAL A 42 2.90 2.38 -5.43
CA VAL A 42 1.74 1.50 -5.63
C VAL A 42 0.97 1.28 -4.33
N MET A 43 -0.33 1.03 -4.43
CA MET A 43 -1.21 0.71 -3.32
C MET A 43 -1.67 -0.74 -3.47
N ALA A 44 -1.16 -1.63 -2.61
CA ALA A 44 -1.47 -3.05 -2.59
C ALA A 44 -2.83 -3.33 -1.92
N LEU A 45 -3.66 -4.13 -2.58
CA LEU A 45 -5.03 -4.42 -2.15
C LEU A 45 -5.49 -5.77 -2.67
N GLU A 46 -6.42 -6.40 -1.94
CA GLU A 46 -7.03 -7.67 -2.33
C GLU A 46 -7.83 -7.52 -3.63
N ARG A 47 -8.55 -6.40 -3.76
CA ARG A 47 -9.49 -6.09 -4.84
C ARG A 47 -9.54 -4.59 -5.07
N VAL A 48 -9.70 -4.18 -6.32
CA VAL A 48 -9.86 -2.76 -6.68
C VAL A 48 -11.21 -2.21 -6.19
N PRO A 49 -11.34 -0.89 -5.94
CA PRO A 49 -12.57 -0.32 -5.38
C PRO A 49 -13.85 -0.59 -6.17
N SER A 50 -13.76 -0.73 -7.50
CA SER A 50 -14.91 -1.11 -8.35
C SER A 50 -15.44 -2.49 -7.97
N ASP A 51 -14.55 -3.45 -7.77
CA ASP A 51 -14.89 -4.85 -7.48
C ASP A 51 -15.40 -5.00 -6.06
N ILE A 52 -14.85 -4.22 -5.12
CA ILE A 52 -15.37 -4.14 -3.74
C ILE A 52 -16.82 -3.67 -3.75
N ARG A 53 -17.15 -2.64 -4.53
CA ARG A 53 -18.52 -2.12 -4.65
C ARG A 53 -19.46 -3.13 -5.31
N ALA A 54 -18.99 -3.81 -6.36
CA ALA A 54 -19.79 -4.80 -7.08
C ALA A 54 -20.08 -6.05 -6.24
N ALA A 55 -19.08 -6.56 -5.51
CA ALA A 55 -19.22 -7.75 -4.67
C ALA A 55 -19.98 -7.47 -3.36
N GLY A 56 -19.94 -6.23 -2.87
CA GLY A 56 -20.45 -5.88 -1.55
C GLY A 56 -19.68 -6.56 -0.42
N GLY A 57 -20.30 -6.62 0.76
CA GLY A 57 -19.72 -7.25 1.95
C GLY A 57 -18.62 -6.44 2.63
N VAL A 58 -17.79 -7.12 3.42
CA VAL A 58 -16.78 -6.49 4.28
C VAL A 58 -15.42 -6.50 3.57
N ALA A 59 -14.93 -5.31 3.22
CA ALA A 59 -13.54 -5.12 2.78
C ALA A 59 -12.61 -4.97 3.99
N ARG A 60 -11.50 -5.72 4.00
CA ARG A 60 -10.48 -5.74 5.05
C ARG A 60 -9.10 -5.40 4.48
N MET A 61 -8.07 -5.37 5.33
CA MET A 61 -6.68 -5.37 4.88
C MET A 61 -6.42 -6.55 3.96
N ALA A 62 -5.58 -6.35 2.92
CA ALA A 62 -5.14 -7.43 2.04
C ALA A 62 -4.34 -8.47 2.83
N ASP A 63 -4.35 -9.73 2.38
CA ASP A 63 -3.49 -10.74 2.97
C ASP A 63 -2.01 -10.30 2.90
N PRO A 64 -1.22 -10.42 3.99
CA PRO A 64 0.20 -10.08 4.00
C PRO A 64 1.01 -10.73 2.87
N THR A 65 0.59 -11.90 2.39
CA THR A 65 1.22 -12.60 1.25
C THR A 65 1.09 -11.81 -0.04
N ILE A 66 -0.04 -11.15 -0.28
CA ILE A 66 -0.24 -10.29 -1.46
C ILE A 66 0.71 -9.09 -1.40
N ILE A 67 0.74 -8.42 -0.25
CA ILE A 67 1.56 -7.22 -0.03
C ILE A 67 3.05 -7.56 -0.20
N THR A 68 3.52 -8.61 0.47
CA THR A 68 4.92 -9.04 0.40
C THR A 68 5.33 -9.49 -1.00
N ASN A 69 4.43 -10.11 -1.77
CA ASN A 69 4.72 -10.47 -3.16
C ASN A 69 4.84 -9.25 -4.08
N ILE A 70 4.06 -8.19 -3.83
CA ILE A 70 4.20 -6.91 -4.53
C ILE A 70 5.50 -6.21 -4.13
N MET A 71 5.81 -6.14 -2.83
CA MET A 71 7.07 -5.56 -2.31
C MET A 71 8.32 -6.24 -2.89
N LYS A 72 8.27 -7.55 -3.16
CA LYS A 72 9.41 -8.27 -3.77
C LYS A 72 9.70 -7.86 -5.22
N VAL A 73 8.72 -7.31 -5.93
CA VAL A 73 8.87 -6.99 -7.37
C VAL A 73 8.91 -5.51 -7.68
N ALA A 74 8.33 -4.66 -6.82
CA ALA A 74 8.29 -3.22 -7.02
C ALA A 74 9.58 -2.58 -6.47
N SER A 75 10.18 -1.67 -7.24
CA SER A 75 11.30 -0.84 -6.74
C SER A 75 10.84 0.50 -6.15
N ILE A 76 9.59 0.87 -6.42
CA ILE A 76 8.90 2.06 -5.88
C ILE A 76 8.19 1.74 -4.56
N PRO A 77 7.91 2.75 -3.71
CA PRO A 77 7.20 2.55 -2.44
C PRO A 77 5.88 1.77 -2.59
N VAL A 78 5.65 0.84 -1.67
CA VAL A 78 4.41 0.05 -1.58
C VAL A 78 3.61 0.51 -0.38
N MET A 79 2.36 0.89 -0.61
CA MET A 79 1.37 1.25 0.40
C MET A 79 0.34 0.13 0.56
N ALA A 80 -0.37 0.11 1.69
CA ALA A 80 -1.46 -0.84 1.93
C ALA A 80 -2.60 -0.18 2.73
N LYS A 81 -3.81 -0.75 2.63
CA LYS A 81 -5.01 -0.23 3.32
C LYS A 81 -5.28 -0.99 4.62
N ALA A 82 -5.58 -0.25 5.67
CA ALA A 82 -6.18 -0.75 6.91
C ALA A 82 -7.58 -0.15 7.09
N ARG A 83 -8.45 -0.84 7.84
CA ARG A 83 -9.79 -0.34 8.17
C ARG A 83 -9.73 0.81 9.17
N ILE A 84 -10.68 1.73 9.05
CA ILE A 84 -10.82 2.87 9.98
C ILE A 84 -10.97 2.34 11.41
N GLY A 85 -10.13 2.83 12.32
CA GLY A 85 -10.12 2.43 13.74
C GLY A 85 -9.45 1.08 14.03
N HIS A 86 -9.04 0.31 13.02
CA HIS A 86 -8.46 -1.01 13.21
C HIS A 86 -6.94 -0.96 13.43
N PHE A 87 -6.51 -0.47 14.59
CA PHE A 87 -5.09 -0.28 14.91
C PHE A 87 -4.23 -1.55 14.82
N VAL A 88 -4.82 -2.74 15.02
CA VAL A 88 -4.10 -4.03 14.86
C VAL A 88 -3.74 -4.30 13.39
N GLU A 89 -4.57 -3.86 12.43
CA GLU A 89 -4.22 -3.98 11.00
C GLU A 89 -3.06 -3.03 10.68
N ALA A 90 -3.09 -1.81 11.21
CA ALA A 90 -1.98 -0.87 11.06
C ALA A 90 -0.67 -1.40 11.67
N GLN A 91 -0.71 -2.06 12.84
CA GLN A 91 0.45 -2.69 13.46
C GLN A 91 1.00 -3.84 12.62
N ILE A 92 0.13 -4.67 12.02
CA ILE A 92 0.55 -5.73 11.10
C ILE A 92 1.26 -5.12 9.89
N LEU A 93 0.69 -4.07 9.29
CA LEU A 93 1.31 -3.39 8.14
C LEU A 93 2.66 -2.76 8.51
N GLU A 94 2.76 -2.05 9.65
CA GLU A 94 4.02 -1.47 10.13
C GLU A 94 5.11 -2.53 10.35
N ALA A 95 4.74 -3.75 10.76
CA ALA A 95 5.67 -4.85 10.94
C ALA A 95 6.12 -5.52 9.63
N LEU A 96 5.40 -5.33 8.51
CA LEU A 96 5.78 -5.87 7.21
C LEU A 96 6.87 -5.04 6.51
N GLY A 97 6.95 -3.74 6.84
CA GLY A 97 7.92 -2.78 6.29
C GLY A 97 7.27 -1.50 5.80
#